data_AF-A0A4R5B0T2-F1
#
_entry.id   AF-A0A4R5B0T2-F1
#
_cell.length_a   1.000
_cell.length_b   1.000
_cell.length_c   1.000
_cell.angle_alpha   90.00
_cell.angle_beta   90.00
_cell.angle_gamma   90.00
#
_symmetry.space_group_name_H-M   'P 1'
#
loop_
_entity.id
_entity.type
_entity.pdbx_description
1 polymer ?
#
loop_
_entity_poly.entity_id
_entity_poly.type
_entity_poly.pdbx_seq_one_letter_code
_entity_poly.pdbx_strand_id
1 'polypeptide(L)'
;MAAAAFAILPAGPAVADTAWTVTPGGPTGFVGSASFGYIDCPNSELGGSVQSGSGLSGFGLFSITSARFGSFADPVSCAGAAGILMRVTATGLPWGFNAMTYTNGVAYGSMTGVTMALHGSDECDATVGGPAGALGTIGASYDNASGMLTLSDGDLEVAAVDSDCDPTLINVGDRFPVQGQFQSKPVHTVTSP
;
A
#
# COMPACT_ATOMS: atom_id res chain seq x y z
N MET A 1 -31.77 57.32 2.88
CA MET A 1 -30.61 56.86 2.10
C MET A 1 -29.87 55.85 2.96
N ALA A 2 -30.01 54.55 2.68
CA ALA A 2 -29.35 53.49 3.44
C ALA A 2 -28.07 53.07 2.71
N ALA A 3 -26.92 53.26 3.36
CA ALA A 3 -25.62 52.89 2.81
C ALA A 3 -25.35 51.40 3.09
N ALA A 4 -25.29 50.59 2.02
CA ALA A 4 -24.91 49.19 2.10
C ALA A 4 -23.37 49.09 2.15
N ALA A 5 -22.82 48.71 3.31
CA ALA A 5 -21.40 48.45 3.47
C ALA A 5 -21.07 47.05 2.91
N PHE A 6 -20.29 46.99 1.84
CA PHE A 6 -19.73 45.74 1.31
C PHE A 6 -18.52 45.33 2.15
N ALA A 7 -18.64 44.22 2.89
CA ALA A 7 -17.52 43.60 3.57
C ALA A 7 -16.65 42.84 2.56
N ILE A 8 -15.42 43.30 2.35
CA ILE A 8 -14.41 42.60 1.54
C ILE A 8 -13.76 41.56 2.44
N LEU A 9 -14.04 40.27 2.20
CA LEU A 9 -13.35 39.16 2.85
C LEU A 9 -11.92 39.05 2.28
N PRO A 10 -10.86 39.00 3.11
CA PRO A 10 -9.52 38.74 2.61
C PRO A 10 -9.45 37.30 2.09
N ALA A 11 -9.02 37.13 0.83
CA ALA A 11 -8.67 35.83 0.29
C ALA A 11 -7.47 35.29 1.09
N GLY A 12 -7.65 34.14 1.76
CA GLY A 12 -6.55 33.43 2.39
C GLY A 12 -5.51 32.99 1.34
N PRO A 13 -4.25 32.76 1.72
CA PRO A 13 -3.25 32.25 0.80
C PRO A 13 -3.73 30.92 0.21
N ALA A 14 -3.81 30.84 -1.12
CA ALA A 14 -4.03 29.59 -1.82
C ALA A 14 -2.78 28.73 -1.63
N VAL A 15 -2.88 27.68 -0.82
CA VAL A 15 -1.87 26.63 -0.80
C VAL A 15 -1.96 25.96 -2.16
N ALA A 16 -0.95 26.17 -3.01
CA ALA A 16 -0.90 25.46 -4.28
C ALA A 16 -0.83 23.97 -3.96
N ASP A 17 -1.85 23.22 -4.40
CA ASP A 17 -1.83 21.77 -4.28
C ASP A 17 -0.57 21.26 -4.98
N THR A 18 0.17 20.38 -4.30
CA THR A 18 1.44 19.88 -4.82
C THR A 18 1.16 19.17 -6.14
N ALA A 19 1.59 19.76 -7.26
CA ALA A 19 1.25 19.28 -8.58
C ALA A 19 2.19 18.14 -9.00
N TRP A 20 1.67 16.93 -9.11
CA TRP A 20 2.44 15.76 -9.53
C TRP A 20 2.41 15.57 -11.05
N THR A 21 3.51 15.03 -11.58
CA THR A 21 3.62 14.60 -12.98
C THR A 21 4.07 13.15 -13.05
N VAL A 22 3.41 12.36 -13.89
CA VAL A 22 3.72 10.94 -14.07
C VAL A 22 3.80 10.55 -15.55
N THR A 23 4.94 9.98 -15.94
CA THR A 23 5.22 9.54 -17.32
C THR A 23 6.20 8.35 -17.38
N PRO A 24 5.95 7.32 -18.22
CA PRO A 24 4.64 6.99 -18.77
C PRO A 24 3.68 6.57 -17.66
N GLY A 25 2.37 6.67 -17.86
CA GLY A 25 1.39 5.93 -17.04
C GLY A 25 0.88 4.70 -17.77
N GLY A 26 -0.24 4.14 -17.31
CA GLY A 26 -0.89 2.96 -17.89
C GLY A 26 -0.74 1.70 -17.04
N PRO A 27 -1.05 0.51 -17.59
CA PRO A 27 -0.91 -0.76 -16.90
C PRO A 27 0.53 -1.00 -16.43
N THR A 28 0.69 -1.54 -15.24
CA THR A 28 1.99 -1.86 -14.66
C THR A 28 1.94 -3.15 -13.85
N GLY A 29 3.06 -3.84 -13.81
CA GLY A 29 3.30 -4.94 -12.88
C GLY A 29 4.48 -4.61 -12.00
N PHE A 30 4.46 -5.07 -10.76
CA PHE A 30 5.59 -5.00 -9.85
C PHE A 30 5.94 -6.41 -9.39
N VAL A 31 7.22 -6.74 -9.36
CA VAL A 31 7.70 -8.06 -8.91
C VAL A 31 8.77 -7.89 -7.86
N GLY A 32 8.75 -8.73 -6.84
CA GLY A 32 9.73 -8.66 -5.77
C GLY A 32 9.33 -9.50 -4.56
N SER A 33 9.55 -8.98 -3.36
CA SER A 33 9.30 -9.69 -2.12
C SER A 33 8.49 -8.85 -1.13
N ALA A 34 7.78 -9.54 -0.25
CA ALA A 34 7.10 -8.95 0.89
C ALA A 34 7.30 -9.81 2.13
N SER A 35 7.31 -9.17 3.29
CA SER A 35 7.33 -9.82 4.59
C SER A 35 6.24 -9.18 5.46
N PHE A 36 5.46 -10.03 6.12
CA PHE A 36 4.32 -9.67 6.96
C PHE A 36 4.54 -10.27 8.35
N GLY A 37 5.17 -9.52 9.25
CA GLY A 37 5.63 -10.05 10.54
C GLY A 37 6.55 -11.26 10.37
N TYR A 38 6.05 -12.44 10.74
CA TYR A 38 6.75 -13.72 10.66
C TYR A 38 6.46 -14.50 9.37
N ILE A 39 5.75 -13.90 8.42
CA ILE A 39 5.43 -14.50 7.12
C ILE A 39 6.35 -13.90 6.06
N ASP A 40 7.14 -14.73 5.38
CA ASP A 40 8.05 -14.29 4.33
C ASP A 40 7.62 -14.81 2.95
N CYS A 41 7.41 -13.87 2.03
CA CYS A 41 6.92 -14.07 0.68
C CYS A 41 7.99 -13.58 -0.34
N PRO A 42 9.04 -14.36 -0.59
CA PRO A 42 10.18 -13.91 -1.40
C PRO A 42 9.86 -13.78 -2.90
N ASN A 43 8.71 -14.30 -3.35
CA ASN A 43 8.26 -14.21 -4.72
C ASN A 43 6.82 -13.68 -4.77
N SER A 44 6.70 -12.37 -4.93
CA SER A 44 5.44 -11.65 -4.87
C SER A 44 5.26 -10.76 -6.10
N GLU A 45 4.02 -10.67 -6.58
CA GLU A 45 3.63 -9.92 -7.77
C GLU A 45 2.47 -8.99 -7.45
N LEU A 46 2.60 -7.71 -7.80
CA LEU A 46 1.52 -6.73 -7.76
C LEU A 46 1.16 -6.34 -9.19
N GLY A 47 -0.12 -6.19 -9.47
CA GLY A 47 -0.61 -5.76 -10.78
C GLY A 47 -1.55 -4.58 -10.62
N GLY A 48 -1.46 -3.60 -11.52
CA GLY A 48 -2.23 -2.38 -11.38
C GLY A 48 -2.08 -1.43 -12.56
N SER A 49 -2.35 -0.17 -12.27
CA SER A 49 -2.19 0.93 -13.22
C SER A 49 -1.60 2.16 -12.55
N VAL A 50 -0.97 3.00 -13.35
CA VAL A 50 -0.35 4.25 -12.95
C VAL A 50 -1.02 5.39 -13.71
N GLN A 51 -1.43 6.44 -13.00
CA GLN A 51 -1.97 7.65 -13.62
C GLN A 51 -0.93 8.28 -14.56
N SER A 52 -1.40 8.99 -15.57
CA SER A 52 -0.52 9.70 -16.50
C SER A 52 -0.95 11.14 -16.64
N GLY A 53 0.03 12.03 -16.78
CA GLY A 53 -0.19 13.45 -17.01
C GLY A 53 0.52 14.31 -15.98
N SER A 54 0.24 15.61 -16.03
CA SER A 54 0.75 16.64 -15.12
C SER A 54 -0.40 17.30 -14.37
N GLY A 55 -0.10 17.94 -13.24
CA GLY A 55 -1.12 18.56 -12.39
C GLY A 55 -1.97 17.56 -11.62
N LEU A 56 -1.45 16.34 -11.42
CA LEU A 56 -2.11 15.32 -10.61
C LEU A 56 -2.04 15.73 -9.13
N SER A 57 -3.06 15.38 -8.35
CA SER A 57 -3.15 15.75 -6.92
C SER A 57 -2.21 14.95 -6.00
N GLY A 58 -1.54 13.92 -6.53
CA GLY A 58 -0.75 12.98 -5.75
C GLY A 58 -1.54 11.83 -5.14
N PHE A 59 -2.88 11.91 -5.14
CA PHE A 59 -3.74 10.82 -4.64
C PHE A 59 -3.98 9.75 -5.70
N GLY A 60 -3.79 8.49 -5.32
CA GLY A 60 -4.03 7.34 -6.19
C GLY A 60 -3.17 7.33 -7.45
N LEU A 61 -1.93 7.84 -7.37
CA LEU A 61 -1.02 7.84 -8.52
C LEU A 61 -0.83 6.42 -9.04
N PHE A 62 -0.67 5.44 -8.13
CA PHE A 62 -0.69 4.02 -8.46
C PHE A 62 -1.95 3.38 -7.88
N SER A 63 -2.55 2.48 -8.64
CA SER A 63 -3.72 1.69 -8.24
C SER A 63 -3.40 0.21 -8.42
N ILE A 64 -3.09 -0.48 -7.33
CA ILE A 64 -2.85 -1.92 -7.31
C ILE A 64 -4.19 -2.64 -7.29
N THR A 65 -4.51 -3.38 -8.34
CA THR A 65 -5.79 -4.07 -8.53
C THR A 65 -5.68 -5.59 -8.37
N SER A 66 -4.47 -6.11 -8.23
CA SER A 66 -4.19 -7.52 -7.94
C SER A 66 -2.89 -7.64 -7.16
N ALA A 67 -2.84 -8.57 -6.23
CA ALA A 67 -1.62 -8.95 -5.54
C ALA A 67 -1.55 -10.47 -5.38
N ARG A 68 -0.36 -11.02 -5.56
CA ARG A 68 -0.03 -12.43 -5.32
C ARG A 68 1.21 -12.47 -4.46
N PHE A 69 1.15 -13.26 -3.41
CA PHE A 69 2.25 -13.44 -2.48
C PHE A 69 2.57 -14.92 -2.41
N GLY A 70 3.84 -15.25 -2.57
CA GLY A 70 4.27 -16.63 -2.54
C GLY A 70 5.77 -16.77 -2.33
N SER A 71 6.23 -18.00 -2.49
CA SER A 71 7.62 -18.39 -2.45
C SER A 71 8.08 -18.92 -3.81
N PHE A 72 9.37 -19.21 -3.95
CA PHE A 72 9.89 -19.84 -5.17
C PHE A 72 9.47 -21.30 -5.30
N ALA A 73 9.15 -21.97 -4.19
CA ALA A 73 8.71 -23.37 -4.18
C ALA A 73 7.18 -23.51 -4.35
N ASP A 74 6.42 -22.54 -3.83
CA ASP A 74 4.96 -22.48 -3.95
C ASP A 74 4.52 -21.03 -4.26
N PRO A 75 4.01 -20.74 -5.47
CA PRO A 75 3.65 -19.39 -5.89
C PRO A 75 2.39 -18.84 -5.21
N VAL A 76 1.70 -19.62 -4.37
CA VAL A 76 0.49 -19.19 -3.64
C VAL A 76 0.64 -19.25 -2.12
N SER A 77 1.80 -19.68 -1.62
CA SER A 77 2.05 -19.81 -0.19
C SER A 77 3.42 -19.25 0.19
N CYS A 78 3.45 -18.59 1.34
CA CYS A 78 4.62 -18.00 1.97
C CYS A 78 5.07 -18.85 3.16
N ALA A 79 6.33 -18.70 3.56
CA ALA A 79 6.83 -19.38 4.76
C ALA A 79 6.41 -18.58 6.00
N GLY A 80 5.65 -19.21 6.90
CA GLY A 80 5.31 -18.67 8.22
C GLY A 80 6.21 -19.21 9.32
N ALA A 81 5.88 -18.86 10.56
CA ALA A 81 6.56 -19.37 11.74
C ALA A 81 6.41 -20.90 11.87
N ALA A 82 7.39 -21.55 12.50
CA ALA A 82 7.38 -22.99 12.80
C ALA A 82 7.16 -23.92 11.58
N GLY A 83 7.38 -23.43 10.36
CA GLY A 83 7.21 -24.22 9.13
C GLY A 83 5.77 -24.27 8.60
N ILE A 84 4.85 -23.47 9.17
CA ILE A 84 3.49 -23.31 8.67
C ILE A 84 3.54 -22.59 7.32
N LEU A 85 2.81 -23.09 6.33
CA LEU A 85 2.63 -22.40 5.05
C LEU A 85 1.47 -21.42 5.18
N MET A 86 1.69 -20.17 4.80
CA MET A 86 0.71 -19.10 4.92
C MET A 86 0.29 -18.62 3.54
N ARG A 87 -1.00 -18.71 3.25
CA ARG A 87 -1.60 -18.06 2.08
C ARG A 87 -2.01 -16.65 2.47
N VAL A 88 -1.39 -15.65 1.84
CA VAL A 88 -1.75 -14.23 2.01
C VAL A 88 -2.58 -13.80 0.81
N THR A 89 -3.81 -13.39 1.05
CA THR A 89 -4.73 -12.91 0.01
C THR A 89 -5.00 -11.44 0.22
N ALA A 90 -4.62 -10.59 -0.74
CA ALA A 90 -5.02 -9.19 -0.71
C ALA A 90 -6.55 -9.07 -0.85
N THR A 91 -7.16 -8.39 0.11
CA THR A 91 -8.58 -8.02 0.09
C THR A 91 -8.67 -6.49 0.02
N GLY A 92 -9.84 -5.95 -0.30
CA GLY A 92 -10.03 -4.48 -0.34
C GLY A 92 -9.31 -3.75 -1.49
N LEU A 93 -8.96 -4.47 -2.56
CA LEU A 93 -8.42 -3.86 -3.78
C LEU A 93 -9.48 -2.93 -4.43
N PRO A 94 -9.06 -1.81 -5.06
CA PRO A 94 -7.67 -1.43 -5.32
C PRO A 94 -6.98 -0.77 -4.13
N TRP A 95 -5.68 -1.02 -3.97
CA TRP A 95 -4.82 -0.25 -3.06
C TRP A 95 -4.24 0.96 -3.78
N GLY A 96 -4.34 2.13 -3.16
CA GLY A 96 -3.96 3.41 -3.78
C GLY A 96 -2.69 4.00 -3.17
N PHE A 97 -1.69 4.30 -4.02
CA PHE A 97 -0.51 5.06 -3.61
C PHE A 97 -0.80 6.56 -3.64
N ASN A 98 -0.79 7.19 -2.47
CA ASN A 98 -0.96 8.63 -2.27
C ASN A 98 0.41 9.25 -1.97
N ALA A 99 0.98 9.94 -2.95
CA ALA A 99 2.26 10.61 -2.85
C ALA A 99 2.11 11.96 -2.13
N MET A 100 3.01 12.23 -1.19
CA MET A 100 2.99 13.40 -0.31
C MET A 100 4.21 14.30 -0.50
N THR A 101 5.39 13.72 -0.67
CA THR A 101 6.65 14.47 -0.84
C THR A 101 7.52 13.85 -1.91
N TYR A 102 8.29 14.68 -2.62
CA TYR A 102 9.24 14.24 -3.64
C TYR A 102 10.61 14.84 -3.33
N THR A 103 11.63 13.99 -3.28
CA THR A 103 13.01 14.45 -3.07
C THR A 103 14.00 13.42 -3.63
N ASN A 104 15.10 13.90 -4.20
CA ASN A 104 16.19 13.06 -4.72
C ASN A 104 15.74 11.95 -5.68
N GLY A 105 14.72 12.19 -6.52
CA GLY A 105 14.22 11.18 -7.46
C GLY A 105 13.23 10.17 -6.87
N VAL A 106 12.84 10.33 -5.60
CA VAL A 106 11.97 9.40 -4.88
C VAL A 106 10.68 10.12 -4.45
N ALA A 107 9.54 9.52 -4.80
CA ALA A 107 8.23 9.92 -4.31
C ALA A 107 7.91 9.14 -3.03
N TYR A 108 7.61 9.85 -1.94
CA TYR A 108 7.23 9.26 -0.65
C TYR A 108 5.76 9.51 -0.37
N GLY A 109 5.11 8.54 0.26
CA GLY A 109 3.68 8.56 0.46
C GLY A 109 3.17 7.42 1.30
N SER A 110 1.92 7.07 1.09
CA SER A 110 1.26 5.94 1.73
C SER A 110 0.51 5.10 0.71
N MET A 111 0.41 3.79 0.97
CA MET A 111 -0.51 2.90 0.29
C MET A 111 -1.74 2.74 1.17
N THR A 112 -2.91 3.05 0.63
CA THR A 112 -4.20 3.03 1.34
C THR A 112 -5.12 1.94 0.80
N GLY A 113 -6.10 1.51 1.59
CA GLY A 113 -7.02 0.44 1.19
C GLY A 113 -6.52 -0.96 1.54
N VAL A 114 -5.42 -1.05 2.30
CA VAL A 114 -4.74 -2.33 2.54
C VAL A 114 -5.53 -3.17 3.54
N THR A 115 -6.03 -4.29 3.06
CA THR A 115 -6.62 -5.35 3.88
C THR A 115 -6.17 -6.70 3.32
N MET A 116 -6.07 -7.71 4.18
CA MET A 116 -5.62 -9.04 3.77
C MET A 116 -6.41 -10.12 4.51
N ALA A 117 -6.55 -11.28 3.88
CA ALA A 117 -6.95 -12.52 4.53
C ALA A 117 -5.74 -13.46 4.57
N LEU A 118 -5.55 -14.12 5.70
CA LEU A 118 -4.50 -15.09 5.97
C LEU A 118 -5.16 -16.45 6.16
N HIS A 119 -4.57 -17.48 5.58
CA HIS A 119 -4.94 -18.86 5.82
C HIS A 119 -3.67 -19.68 6.03
N GLY A 120 -3.51 -20.27 7.21
CA GLY A 120 -2.40 -21.12 7.57
C GLY A 120 -2.65 -22.59 7.24
N SER A 121 -1.60 -23.36 6.99
CA SER A 121 -1.68 -24.81 6.82
C SER A 121 -2.09 -25.57 8.09
N ASP A 122 -2.18 -24.87 9.22
CA ASP A 122 -2.75 -25.29 10.50
C ASP A 122 -4.24 -24.98 10.63
N GLU A 123 -4.89 -24.56 9.52
CA GLU A 123 -6.30 -24.15 9.43
C GLU A 123 -6.63 -22.83 10.14
N CYS A 124 -5.64 -22.10 10.67
CA CYS A 124 -5.88 -20.77 11.23
C CYS A 124 -6.24 -19.77 10.12
N ASP A 125 -7.46 -19.24 10.17
CA ASP A 125 -7.90 -18.11 9.36
C ASP A 125 -7.87 -16.80 10.15
N ALA A 126 -7.25 -15.78 9.56
CA ALA A 126 -7.22 -14.44 10.12
C ALA A 126 -7.45 -13.37 9.05
N THR A 127 -7.88 -12.19 9.49
CA THR A 127 -7.96 -11.00 8.63
C THR A 127 -7.14 -9.88 9.22
N VAL A 128 -6.55 -9.08 8.34
CA VAL A 128 -5.71 -7.94 8.69
C VAL A 128 -6.27 -6.71 7.98
N GLY A 129 -6.33 -5.60 8.70
CA GLY A 129 -6.76 -4.32 8.16
C GLY A 129 -6.23 -3.17 9.00
N GLY A 130 -6.80 -2.00 8.82
CA GLY A 130 -6.55 -0.87 9.72
C GLY A 130 -7.30 -1.04 11.05
N PRO A 131 -7.09 -0.10 11.99
CA PRO A 131 -7.64 -0.20 13.32
C PRO A 131 -9.15 -0.42 13.36
N ALA A 132 -9.61 -1.30 14.25
CA ALA A 132 -11.01 -1.70 14.40
C ALA A 132 -11.65 -2.28 13.12
N GLY A 133 -10.85 -2.92 12.26
CA GLY A 133 -11.31 -3.54 11.01
C GLY A 133 -11.54 -2.55 9.86
N ALA A 134 -10.99 -1.33 9.97
CA ALA A 134 -11.02 -0.35 8.89
C ALA A 134 -10.09 -0.75 7.73
N LEU A 135 -10.07 0.07 6.67
CA LEU A 135 -9.06 -0.04 5.63
C LEU A 135 -7.70 0.42 6.17
N GLY A 136 -6.67 -0.40 5.96
CA GLY A 136 -5.33 -0.11 6.43
C GLY A 136 -4.57 0.87 5.55
N THR A 137 -3.56 1.47 6.15
CA THR A 137 -2.61 2.39 5.53
C THR A 137 -1.18 2.01 5.91
N ILE A 138 -0.35 1.80 4.90
CA ILE A 138 1.08 1.49 5.07
C ILE A 138 1.96 2.55 4.41
N GLY A 139 3.19 2.72 4.90
CA GLY A 139 4.15 3.61 4.25
C GLY A 139 4.54 3.08 2.87
N ALA A 140 4.78 3.99 1.93
CA ALA A 140 5.25 3.62 0.60
C ALA A 140 6.18 4.67 0.00
N SER A 141 7.14 4.22 -0.80
CA SER A 141 7.99 5.10 -1.61
C SER A 141 8.27 4.50 -2.98
N TYR A 142 8.40 5.34 -4.00
CA TYR A 142 8.76 4.94 -5.35
C TYR A 142 10.00 5.69 -5.84
N ASP A 143 11.04 4.95 -6.21
CA ASP A 143 12.28 5.47 -6.78
C ASP A 143 12.23 5.44 -8.31
N ASN A 144 12.33 6.62 -8.94
CA ASN A 144 12.29 6.76 -10.39
C ASN A 144 13.49 6.11 -11.11
N ALA A 145 14.65 6.02 -10.45
CA ALA A 145 15.87 5.51 -11.08
C ALA A 145 15.83 3.98 -11.19
N SER A 146 15.39 3.31 -10.12
CA SER A 146 15.30 1.85 -10.05
C SER A 146 13.93 1.31 -10.45
N GLY A 147 12.89 2.14 -10.41
CA GLY A 147 11.50 1.71 -10.47
C GLY A 147 11.06 0.90 -9.24
N MET A 148 11.76 1.04 -8.12
CA MET A 148 11.47 0.28 -6.91
C MET A 148 10.32 0.93 -6.13
N LEU A 149 9.22 0.20 -5.96
CA LEU A 149 8.18 0.47 -4.98
C LEU A 149 8.56 -0.24 -3.67
N THR A 150 8.90 0.54 -2.66
CA THR A 150 9.16 0.05 -1.30
C THR A 150 7.92 0.26 -0.45
N LEU A 151 7.46 -0.80 0.19
CA LEU A 151 6.43 -0.76 1.21
C LEU A 151 7.10 -0.83 2.58
N SER A 152 6.66 0.01 3.50
CA SER A 152 7.10 0.01 4.89
C SER A 152 5.90 -0.03 5.81
N ASP A 153 6.19 -0.21 7.09
CA ASP A 153 5.16 -0.46 8.09
C ASP A 153 4.10 0.65 8.19
N GLY A 154 2.97 0.33 8.81
CA GLY A 154 1.77 1.15 8.87
C GLY A 154 0.92 0.92 10.11
N ASP A 155 -0.39 1.12 9.94
CA ASP A 155 -1.38 0.98 11.00
C ASP A 155 -2.07 -0.40 11.03
N LEU A 156 -1.52 -1.39 10.34
CA LEU A 156 -2.18 -2.67 10.21
C LEU A 156 -2.23 -3.43 11.53
N GLU A 157 -3.39 -4.01 11.81
CA GLU A 157 -3.63 -4.92 12.92
C GLU A 157 -4.48 -6.11 12.48
N VAL A 158 -4.41 -7.18 13.25
CA VAL A 158 -5.28 -8.34 13.10
C VAL A 158 -6.69 -7.93 13.48
N ALA A 159 -7.61 -7.97 12.51
CA ALA A 159 -8.99 -7.55 12.67
C ALA A 159 -9.90 -8.69 13.15
N ALA A 160 -9.61 -9.92 12.76
CA ALA A 160 -10.33 -11.12 13.18
C ALA A 160 -9.42 -12.35 13.11
N VAL A 161 -9.67 -13.32 13.98
CA VAL A 161 -9.11 -14.68 13.97
C VAL A 161 -10.24 -15.66 14.24
N ASP A 162 -10.13 -16.88 13.74
CA ASP A 162 -11.01 -17.97 14.11
C ASP A 162 -10.58 -18.69 15.40
N SER A 163 -11.20 -19.83 15.70
CA SER A 163 -10.89 -20.65 16.88
C SER A 163 -9.71 -21.60 16.69
N ASP A 164 -9.24 -21.81 15.46
CA ASP A 164 -8.15 -22.72 15.13
C ASP A 164 -6.79 -22.02 15.24
N CYS A 165 -6.77 -20.68 15.20
CA CYS A 165 -5.61 -19.86 15.52
C CYS A 165 -5.11 -20.01 16.97
N ASP A 166 -3.79 -20.20 17.12
CA ASP A 166 -3.14 -20.24 18.44
C ASP A 166 -3.19 -18.85 19.11
N PRO A 167 -3.91 -18.71 20.25
CA PRO A 167 -4.08 -17.43 20.94
C PRO A 167 -2.80 -16.91 21.59
N THR A 168 -1.71 -17.69 21.59
CA THR A 168 -0.39 -17.22 22.03
C THR A 168 0.45 -16.63 20.90
N LEU A 169 0.02 -16.80 19.64
CA LEU A 169 0.74 -16.36 18.44
C LEU A 169 0.04 -15.21 17.72
N ILE A 170 -1.29 -15.26 17.57
CA ILE A 170 -2.05 -14.26 16.85
C ILE A 170 -3.40 -13.99 17.52
N ASN A 171 -3.66 -12.72 17.82
CA ASN A 171 -4.88 -12.24 18.46
C ASN A 171 -5.41 -10.99 17.76
N VAL A 172 -6.72 -10.75 17.89
CA VAL A 172 -7.33 -9.50 17.44
C VAL A 172 -6.67 -8.31 18.15
N GLY A 173 -6.31 -7.29 17.37
CA GLY A 173 -5.59 -6.09 17.82
C GLY A 173 -4.07 -6.24 17.83
N ASP A 174 -3.52 -7.42 17.52
CA ASP A 174 -2.08 -7.56 17.34
C ASP A 174 -1.61 -6.74 16.13
N ARG A 175 -0.53 -5.99 16.31
CA ARG A 175 0.10 -5.23 15.22
C ARG A 175 0.63 -6.19 14.16
N PHE A 176 0.38 -5.86 12.90
CA PHE A 176 0.78 -6.68 11.76
C PHE A 176 1.77 -5.94 10.86
N PRO A 177 3.09 -6.03 11.13
CA PRO A 177 4.06 -5.20 10.44
C PRO A 177 4.28 -5.64 9.00
N VAL A 178 4.43 -4.67 8.08
CA VAL A 178 4.63 -4.92 6.65
C VAL A 178 5.92 -4.33 6.13
N GLN A 179 6.63 -5.10 5.32
CA GLN A 179 7.75 -4.63 4.50
C GLN A 179 7.65 -5.25 3.11
N GLY A 180 8.10 -4.53 2.09
CA GLY A 180 8.18 -5.09 0.76
C GLY A 180 9.01 -4.23 -0.19
N GLN A 181 9.55 -4.87 -1.22
CA GLN A 181 10.30 -4.20 -2.28
C GLN A 181 9.91 -4.83 -3.60
N PHE A 182 9.36 -4.02 -4.50
CA PHE A 182 8.86 -4.49 -5.78
C PHE A 182 9.34 -3.61 -6.92
N GLN A 183 9.98 -4.22 -7.92
CA GLN A 183 10.43 -3.51 -9.10
C GLN A 183 9.31 -3.41 -10.13
N SER A 184 8.98 -2.19 -10.54
CA SER A 184 7.96 -1.89 -11.54
C SER A 184 8.40 -2.23 -12.97
N LYS A 185 7.46 -2.69 -13.78
CA LYS A 185 7.62 -2.88 -15.22
C LYS A 185 6.33 -2.45 -15.95
N PRO A 186 6.38 -1.40 -16.80
CA PRO A 186 7.54 -0.55 -17.07
C PRO A 186 7.95 0.30 -15.86
N VAL A 187 9.15 0.89 -15.91
CA VAL A 187 9.55 1.94 -14.96
C VAL A 187 8.81 3.23 -15.31
N HIS A 188 8.32 3.92 -14.28
CA HIS A 188 7.61 5.18 -14.36
C HIS A 188 8.49 6.31 -13.82
N THR A 189 8.24 7.53 -14.26
CA THR A 189 8.85 8.73 -13.67
C THR A 189 7.74 9.51 -12.98
N VAL A 190 7.85 9.65 -11.66
CA VAL A 190 6.93 10.38 -10.79
C VAL A 190 7.66 11.59 -10.20
N THR A 191 7.21 12.80 -10.48
CA THR A 191 7.86 14.03 -10.00
C THR A 191 6.87 15.01 -9.40
N SER A 192 7.36 15.86 -8.51
CA SER A 192 6.69 17.04 -7.98
C SER A 192 7.71 18.18 -7.90
N PRO A 193 7.30 19.46 -8.01
CA PRO A 193 8.12 20.62 -7.70
C PRO A 193 8.77 20.54 -6.32
#